data_AF-A0A7S2CYQ2-F1
#
_entry.id   AF-A0A7S2CYQ2-F1
#
_cell.length_a   1.000
_cell.length_b   1.000
_cell.length_c   1.000
_cell.angle_alpha   90.00
_cell.angle_beta   90.00
_cell.angle_gamma   90.00
#
_symmetry.space_group_name_H-M   'P 1'
#
loop_
_entity.id
_entity.type
_entity.pdbx_description
1 polymer ?
#
loop_
_entity_poly.entity_id
_entity_poly.type
_entity_poly.pdbx_seq_one_letter_code
_entity_poly.pdbx_strand_id
1 'polypeptide(L)'
;SNTNDDSGHGPPSTLSLTDADGTLLAQISMPPRRSFGIGASVTDAQGKPIAWLRTAQTERPFGFQSSSYRIFAARPQSQGQPPMVQDQSGAALYLWATVTLPGCSTKHTVTDSKGNQV
;
A
#
# COMPACT_ATOMS: atom_id res chain seq x y z
N SER A 1 -9.72 25.78 1.86
CA SER A 1 -8.78 24.72 1.44
C SER A 1 -9.59 23.66 0.72
N ASN A 2 -9.17 23.23 -0.47
CA ASN A 2 -9.92 22.26 -1.25
C ASN A 2 -9.58 20.86 -0.72
N THR A 3 -10.43 20.30 0.15
CA THR A 3 -10.20 19.01 0.83
C THR A 3 -10.29 17.78 -0.09
N ASN A 4 -10.61 17.99 -1.37
CA ASN A 4 -10.81 16.96 -2.38
C ASN A 4 -9.64 16.83 -3.37
N ASP A 5 -8.48 17.40 -3.06
CA ASP A 5 -7.30 17.29 -3.93
C ASP A 5 -6.63 15.91 -3.77
N ASP A 6 -6.75 15.08 -4.81
CA ASP A 6 -6.15 13.74 -4.93
C ASP A 6 -4.63 13.73 -4.93
N SER A 7 -4.00 14.86 -5.22
CA SER A 7 -2.55 15.03 -5.12
C SER A 7 -2.04 15.16 -3.68
N GLY A 8 -2.93 15.41 -2.72
CA GLY A 8 -2.59 15.56 -1.30
C GLY A 8 -1.96 16.91 -0.95
N HIS A 9 -1.34 16.99 0.23
CA HIS A 9 -0.77 18.22 0.79
C HIS A 9 0.63 17.99 1.35
N GLY A 10 1.51 18.96 1.10
CA GLY A 10 2.90 18.93 1.53
C GLY A 10 3.80 18.09 0.62
N PRO A 11 5.10 18.00 0.94
CA PRO A 11 6.01 17.16 0.16
C PRO A 11 5.73 15.66 0.42
N PRO A 12 6.09 14.79 -0.54
CA PRO A 12 6.24 13.37 -0.26
C PRO A 12 7.27 13.13 0.84
N SER A 13 7.23 11.95 1.45
CA SER A 13 8.13 11.61 2.55
C SER A 13 8.63 10.18 2.44
N THR A 14 9.84 9.94 2.96
CA THR A 14 10.45 8.62 2.95
C THR A 14 10.64 8.14 4.38
N LEU A 15 10.20 6.91 4.66
CA LEU A 15 10.52 6.19 5.90
C LEU A 15 11.58 5.15 5.60
N SER A 16 12.58 5.05 6.46
CA SER A 16 13.58 3.98 6.40
C SER A 16 13.23 2.94 7.48
N LEU A 17 13.18 1.67 7.08
CA LEU A 17 13.15 0.55 8.02
C LEU A 17 14.58 0.05 8.20
N THR A 18 15.05 0.08 9.43
CA THR A 18 16.35 -0.46 9.81
C THR A 18 16.19 -1.62 10.77
N ASP A 19 17.18 -2.51 10.82
CA ASP A 19 17.29 -3.47 11.92
C ASP A 19 17.76 -2.78 13.22
N ALA A 20 17.96 -3.59 14.28
CA ALA A 20 18.38 -3.09 15.59
C ALA A 20 19.80 -2.48 15.59
N ASP A 21 20.64 -2.87 14.63
CA ASP A 21 22.01 -2.38 14.46
C ASP A 21 22.06 -1.13 13.56
N GLY A 22 20.90 -0.70 13.03
CA GLY A 22 20.79 0.47 12.14
C GLY A 22 21.02 0.15 10.66
N THR A 23 21.16 -1.12 10.28
CA THR A 23 21.29 -1.53 8.87
C THR A 23 19.97 -1.28 8.16
N LEU A 24 20.01 -0.61 7.02
CA LEU A 24 18.84 -0.40 6.18
C LEU A 24 18.32 -1.73 5.64
N LEU A 25 17.03 -2.02 5.88
CA LEU A 25 16.33 -3.18 5.36
C LEU A 25 15.44 -2.82 4.17
N ALA A 26 14.72 -1.70 4.29
CA ALA A 26 13.81 -1.22 3.26
C ALA A 26 13.57 0.28 3.37
N GLN A 27 13.12 0.90 2.27
CA GLN A 27 12.63 2.27 2.25
C GLN A 27 11.20 2.29 1.76
N ILE A 28 10.36 3.09 2.42
CA ILE A 28 8.99 3.35 2.03
C ILE A 28 8.90 4.79 1.53
N SER A 29 8.68 4.97 0.24
CA SER A 29 8.38 6.27 -0.35
C SER A 29 6.87 6.51 -0.32
N MET A 30 6.44 7.44 0.53
CA MET A 30 5.04 7.80 0.73
C MET A 30 4.68 9.06 -0.07
N PRO A 31 3.50 9.09 -0.69
CA PRO A 31 3.01 10.30 -1.35
C PRO A 31 2.70 11.40 -0.32
N PRO A 32 2.42 12.63 -0.77
CA PRO A 32 1.93 13.70 0.09
C PRO A 32 0.78 13.27 1.00
N ARG A 33 0.66 13.88 2.17
CA ARG A 33 -0.41 13.52 3.11
C ARG A 33 -1.78 13.78 2.47
N ARG A 34 -2.76 12.89 2.74
CA ARG A 34 -4.11 12.94 2.16
C ARG A 34 -4.20 12.74 0.65
N SER A 35 -3.12 12.33 -0.01
CA SER A 35 -3.20 11.82 -1.38
C SER A 35 -4.20 10.67 -1.44
N PHE A 36 -4.97 10.59 -2.52
CA PHE A 36 -5.93 9.51 -2.74
C PHE A 36 -5.68 8.88 -4.09
N GLY A 37 -5.83 7.56 -4.18
CA GLY A 37 -5.50 6.81 -5.39
C GLY A 37 -4.00 6.69 -5.69
N ILE A 38 -3.14 7.52 -5.09
CA ILE A 38 -1.68 7.44 -5.17
C ILE A 38 -1.17 6.58 -4.01
N GLY A 39 -0.38 5.56 -4.34
CA GLY A 39 0.15 4.60 -3.38
C GLY A 39 1.55 4.95 -2.86
N ALA A 40 1.97 4.24 -1.81
CA ALA A 40 3.37 4.22 -1.39
C ALA A 40 4.11 3.08 -2.11
N SER A 41 5.39 3.28 -2.41
CA SER A 41 6.28 2.22 -2.91
C SER A 41 7.26 1.81 -1.82
N VAL A 42 7.60 0.53 -1.80
CA VAL A 42 8.58 -0.05 -0.89
C VAL A 42 9.70 -0.65 -1.71
N THR A 43 10.93 -0.24 -1.42
CA THR A 43 12.15 -0.80 -2.02
C THR A 43 13.00 -1.46 -0.96
N ASP A 44 13.80 -2.46 -1.35
CA ASP A 44 14.86 -2.98 -0.50
C ASP A 44 16.01 -1.97 -0.34
N ALA A 45 17.02 -2.35 0.45
CA ALA A 45 18.20 -1.53 0.70
C ALA A 45 19.03 -1.21 -0.55
N GLN A 46 18.84 -1.94 -1.66
CA GLN A 46 19.50 -1.71 -2.95
C GLN A 46 18.63 -0.85 -3.89
N GLY A 47 17.45 -0.40 -3.43
CA GLY A 47 16.52 0.40 -4.22
C GLY A 47 15.64 -0.43 -5.16
N LYS A 48 15.65 -1.77 -5.06
CA LYS A 48 14.80 -2.61 -5.90
C LYS A 48 13.38 -2.67 -5.32
N PRO A 49 12.34 -2.50 -6.14
CA PRO A 49 10.96 -2.57 -5.67
C PRO A 49 10.59 -3.95 -5.11
N ILE A 50 9.96 -3.96 -3.93
CA ILE A 50 9.46 -5.18 -3.27
C ILE A 50 7.95 -5.16 -3.07
N ALA A 51 7.36 -3.99 -2.79
CA ALA A 51 5.93 -3.87 -2.59
C ALA A 51 5.38 -2.49 -2.96
N TRP A 52 4.07 -2.44 -3.22
CA TRP A 52 3.32 -1.20 -3.43
C TRP A 52 2.04 -1.23 -2.59
N LEU A 53 1.75 -0.13 -1.91
CA LEU A 53 0.59 0.01 -1.05
C LEU A 53 -0.36 1.03 -1.67
N ARG A 54 -1.60 0.64 -1.94
CA ARG A 54 -2.61 1.54 -2.52
C ARG A 54 -3.95 1.35 -1.85
N THR A 55 -4.74 2.42 -1.75
CA THR A 55 -6.15 2.30 -1.36
C THR A 55 -6.88 1.33 -2.31
N ALA A 56 -7.76 0.50 -1.76
CA ALA A 56 -8.66 -0.34 -2.53
C ALA A 56 -9.94 0.40 -2.94
N GLN A 57 -10.16 1.60 -2.41
CA GLN A 57 -11.34 2.40 -2.70
C GLN A 57 -11.20 3.06 -4.07
N THR A 58 -12.31 3.14 -4.80
CA THR A 58 -12.42 3.95 -6.03
C THR A 58 -12.72 5.40 -5.75
N GLU A 59 -13.29 5.69 -4.58
CA GLU A 59 -13.70 7.03 -4.13
C GLU A 59 -13.27 7.26 -2.68
N ARG A 60 -13.07 8.52 -2.29
CA ARG A 60 -12.66 8.84 -0.92
C ARG A 60 -13.73 8.38 0.08
N PRO A 61 -13.39 7.53 1.05
CA PRO A 61 -14.35 7.12 2.06
C PRO A 61 -14.77 8.33 2.91
N PHE A 62 -16.07 8.43 3.21
CA PHE A 62 -16.64 9.50 4.04
C PHE A 62 -17.46 8.91 5.21
N GLY A 63 -17.43 9.59 6.36
CA GLY A 63 -18.15 9.16 7.56
C GLY A 63 -17.62 7.83 8.13
N PHE A 64 -18.53 6.93 8.50
CA PHE A 64 -18.23 5.63 9.12
C PHE A 64 -18.04 4.50 8.08
N GLN A 65 -17.51 4.83 6.90
CA GLN A 65 -17.26 3.82 5.88
C GLN A 65 -16.01 3.00 6.21
N SER A 66 -16.05 1.72 5.87
CA SER A 66 -14.86 0.87 5.89
C SER A 66 -13.82 1.42 4.91
N SER A 67 -12.55 1.39 5.32
CA SER A 67 -11.44 1.72 4.44
C SER A 67 -10.50 0.53 4.32
N SER A 68 -9.80 0.42 3.20
CA SER A 68 -8.90 -0.70 2.98
C SER A 68 -7.76 -0.34 2.04
N TYR A 69 -6.61 -0.95 2.30
CA TYR A 69 -5.39 -0.81 1.54
C TYR A 69 -4.96 -2.17 1.03
N ARG A 70 -4.61 -2.24 -0.25
CA ARG A 70 -4.00 -3.41 -0.87
C ARG A 70 -2.50 -3.25 -0.87
N ILE A 71 -1.82 -4.31 -0.46
CA ILE A 71 -0.38 -4.47 -0.57
C ILE A 71 -0.15 -5.39 -1.76
N PHE A 72 0.58 -4.90 -2.75
CA PHE A 72 0.97 -5.64 -3.94
C PHE A 72 2.45 -5.99 -3.87
N ALA A 73 2.82 -7.18 -4.33
CA ALA A 73 4.19 -7.64 -4.44
C ALA A 73 4.63 -7.72 -5.92
N ALA A 74 5.94 -7.63 -6.14
CA ALA A 74 6.56 -7.79 -7.46
C ALA A 74 6.52 -9.24 -8.01
N ARG A 75 6.08 -10.21 -7.20
CA ARG A 75 6.05 -11.64 -7.54
C ARG A 75 4.77 -12.30 -6.99
N PRO A 76 4.30 -13.40 -7.59
CA PRO A 76 3.21 -14.21 -7.02
C PRO A 76 3.50 -14.62 -5.58
N GLN A 77 2.50 -14.54 -4.70
CA GLN A 77 2.55 -15.01 -3.31
C GLN A 77 2.04 -16.43 -3.15
N SER A 78 1.39 -16.97 -4.18
CA SER A 78 0.98 -18.36 -4.24
C SER A 78 1.10 -18.90 -5.67
N GLN A 79 1.26 -20.22 -5.80
CA GLN A 79 1.37 -20.87 -7.10
C GLN A 79 0.12 -20.62 -7.94
N GLY A 80 0.32 -20.18 -9.19
CA GLY A 80 -0.78 -19.91 -10.14
C GLY A 80 -1.52 -18.60 -9.89
N GLN A 81 -1.06 -17.75 -8.96
CA GLN A 81 -1.71 -16.47 -8.71
C GLN A 81 -1.64 -15.55 -9.95
N PRO A 82 -2.77 -15.04 -10.45
CA PRO A 82 -2.76 -14.10 -11.57
C PRO A 82 -2.26 -12.71 -11.12
N PRO A 83 -1.66 -11.93 -12.02
CA PRO A 83 -1.36 -10.54 -11.75
C PRO A 83 -2.66 -9.75 -11.56
N MET A 84 -2.69 -8.81 -10.61
CA MET A 84 -3.88 -8.03 -10.29
C MET A 84 -3.86 -6.64 -10.93
N VAL A 85 -2.69 -5.99 -10.97
CA VAL A 85 -2.48 -4.68 -11.58
C VAL A 85 -1.10 -4.61 -12.23
N GLN A 86 -0.82 -3.54 -12.96
CA GLN A 86 0.52 -3.21 -13.44
C GLN A 86 1.01 -1.94 -12.76
N ASP A 87 2.32 -1.83 -12.54
CA ASP A 87 2.93 -0.57 -12.10
C ASP A 87 3.09 0.42 -13.27
N GLN A 88 3.67 1.60 -13.00
CA GLN A 88 3.88 2.64 -14.01
C GLN A 88 4.85 2.22 -15.14
N SER A 89 5.69 1.22 -14.90
CA SER A 89 6.60 0.65 -15.90
C SER A 89 5.97 -0.48 -16.73
N GLY A 90 4.74 -0.88 -16.41
CA GLY A 90 4.04 -2.01 -17.01
C GLY A 90 4.36 -3.36 -16.36
N ALA A 91 5.14 -3.39 -15.27
CA ALA A 91 5.47 -4.62 -14.57
C ALA A 91 4.25 -5.15 -13.81
N ALA A 92 4.04 -6.46 -13.89
CA ALA A 92 2.94 -7.14 -13.23
C ALA A 92 3.07 -7.12 -11.70
N LEU A 93 1.99 -6.76 -11.02
CA LEU A 93 1.88 -6.72 -9.57
C LEU A 93 0.83 -7.70 -9.08
N TYR A 94 1.15 -8.41 -8.00
CA TYR A 94 0.34 -9.48 -7.46
C TYR A 94 -0.18 -9.07 -6.09
N LEU A 95 -1.47 -9.31 -5.80
CA LEU A 95 -2.02 -9.01 -4.48
C LEU A 95 -1.29 -9.85 -3.43
N TRP A 96 -0.72 -9.22 -2.42
CA TRP A 96 -0.15 -9.94 -1.28
C TRP A 96 -1.15 -9.99 -0.14
N ALA A 97 -1.65 -8.82 0.27
CA ALA A 97 -2.59 -8.72 1.36
C ALA A 97 -3.55 -7.54 1.18
N THR A 98 -4.70 -7.61 1.85
CA THR A 98 -5.61 -6.48 2.03
C THR A 98 -5.73 -6.18 3.51
N VAL A 99 -5.39 -4.95 3.90
CA VAL A 99 -5.60 -4.44 5.24
C VAL A 99 -6.92 -3.67 5.24
N THR A 100 -7.85 -4.01 6.12
CA THR A 100 -9.17 -3.38 6.24
C THR A 100 -9.35 -2.78 7.62
N LEU A 101 -9.79 -1.53 7.68
CA LEU A 101 -10.27 -0.87 8.88
C LEU A 101 -11.79 -0.73 8.78
N PRO A 102 -12.56 -1.55 9.52
CA PRO A 102 -14.01 -1.42 9.56
C PRO A 102 -14.41 -0.05 10.12
N GLY A 103 -15.41 0.61 9.54
CA GLY A 103 -15.71 2.01 9.83
C GLY A 103 -16.12 2.36 11.27
N CYS A 104 -16.51 1.36 12.08
CA CYS A 104 -16.81 1.52 13.51
C CYS A 104 -15.78 0.84 14.44
N SER A 105 -14.63 0.43 13.92
CA SER A 105 -13.60 -0.31 14.65
C SER A 105 -12.25 0.42 14.61
N THR A 106 -11.45 0.26 15.66
CA THR A 106 -10.03 0.67 15.67
C THR A 106 -9.09 -0.48 15.27
N LYS A 107 -9.63 -1.71 15.17
CA LYS A 107 -8.86 -2.90 14.83
C LYS A 107 -8.81 -3.07 13.32
N HIS A 108 -7.59 -3.18 12.81
CA HIS A 108 -7.35 -3.56 11.43
C HIS A 108 -7.46 -5.08 11.30
N THR A 109 -8.00 -5.55 10.18
CA THR A 109 -7.95 -6.95 9.78
C THR A 109 -7.05 -7.07 8.54
N VAL A 110 -6.25 -8.13 8.49
CA VAL A 110 -5.40 -8.42 7.34
C VAL A 110 -5.88 -9.71 6.71
N THR A 111 -6.11 -9.70 5.40
CA THR A 111 -6.40 -10.90 4.63
C THR A 111 -5.32 -11.13 3.57
N ASP A 112 -5.00 -12.40 3.30
CA ASP A 112 -4.09 -12.80 2.24
C ASP A 112 -4.70 -12.59 0.84
N SER A 113 -3.96 -12.98 -0.19
CA SER A 113 -4.39 -12.88 -1.59
C SER A 113 -5.62 -13.74 -1.94
N LYS A 114 -6.01 -14.69 -1.08
CA LYS A 114 -7.17 -15.58 -1.22
C LYS A 114 -8.35 -15.16 -0.33
N GLY A 115 -8.16 -14.15 0.53
CA GLY A 115 -9.18 -13.68 1.47
C GLY A 115 -9.13 -14.34 2.85
N ASN A 116 -8.14 -15.19 3.13
CA ASN A 116 -7.98 -15.79 4.46
C ASN A 116 -7.38 -14.76 5.42
N GLN A 117 -7.85 -14.72 6.66
CA GLN A 117 -7.27 -13.85 7.69
C GLN A 117 -5.88 -14.35 8.11
N VAL A 118 -4.93 -13.43 8.28
CA VAL A 118 -3.53 -13.71 8.69
C VAL A 118 -3.12 -12.92 9.93
#